data_AF-A0A9X3S8U4-F1
#
_entry.id   AF-A0A9X3S8U4-F1
#
_cell.length_a   1.000
_cell.length_b   1.000
_cell.length_c   1.000
_cell.angle_alpha   90.00
_cell.angle_beta   90.00
_cell.angle_gamma   90.00
#
_symmetry.space_group_name_H-M   'P 1'
#
loop_
_entity.id
_entity.type
_entity.pdbx_description
1 polymer ?
#
loop_
_entity_poly.entity_id
_entity_poly.type
_entity_poly.pdbx_seq_one_letter_code
_entity_poly.pdbx_strand_id
1 'polypeptide(L)'
;MAADPSLARARPDGVRTLLHMLADWPGHREGASELAAILVESGADVNAPFGGPQHDETPLHWAASADDVPLLDALVDLGADLEARGGTIAGGTALDDAVGYEQWAAATRLLERGATTSPWIVERAAGFPSVLDWVRSVSG
;
A
#
# COMPACT_ATOMS: atom_id res chain seq x y z
N MET A 1 25.55 1.31 -13.88
CA MET A 1 25.21 -0.12 -13.92
C MET A 1 23.73 -0.18 -14.22
N ALA A 2 23.33 -0.39 -15.46
CA ALA A 2 21.91 -0.46 -15.81
C ALA A 2 21.33 -1.70 -15.14
N ALA A 3 20.29 -1.53 -14.32
CA ALA A 3 19.55 -2.65 -13.75
C ALA A 3 19.03 -3.52 -14.91
N ASP A 4 19.10 -4.84 -14.75
CA ASP A 4 18.51 -5.78 -15.71
C ASP A 4 16.98 -5.53 -15.77
N PRO A 5 16.43 -5.06 -16.90
CA PRO A 5 15.01 -4.74 -17.01
C PRO A 5 14.08 -5.95 -16.77
N SER A 6 14.60 -7.17 -16.90
CA SER A 6 13.83 -8.38 -16.62
C SER A 6 13.52 -8.54 -15.12
N LEU A 7 14.34 -7.97 -14.24
CA LEU A 7 14.09 -7.99 -12.79
C LEU A 7 12.84 -7.21 -12.41
N ALA A 8 12.49 -6.16 -13.16
CA ALA A 8 11.32 -5.33 -12.88
C ALA A 8 10.01 -6.14 -12.91
N ARG A 9 9.97 -7.24 -13.66
CA ARG A 9 8.81 -8.14 -13.77
C ARG A 9 9.04 -9.50 -13.10
N ALA A 10 10.18 -9.70 -12.46
CA ALA A 10 10.50 -10.97 -11.83
C ALA A 10 9.57 -11.25 -10.65
N ARG A 11 9.22 -12.53 -10.50
CA ARG A 11 8.59 -13.06 -9.29
C ARG A 11 9.49 -14.13 -8.67
N PRO A 12 10.37 -13.77 -7.70
CA PRO A 12 11.43 -14.67 -7.22
C PRO A 12 10.94 -16.00 -6.66
N ASP A 13 9.75 -16.03 -6.07
CA ASP A 13 9.09 -17.22 -5.54
C ASP A 13 7.89 -17.67 -6.37
N GLY A 14 7.75 -17.12 -7.59
CA GLY A 14 6.63 -17.38 -8.50
C GLY A 14 5.37 -16.58 -8.22
N VAL A 15 5.25 -15.93 -7.05
CA VAL A 15 4.01 -15.25 -6.63
C VAL A 15 4.18 -13.77 -6.29
N ARG A 16 5.27 -13.36 -5.64
CA ARG A 16 5.51 -11.95 -5.26
C ARG A 16 6.33 -11.23 -6.31
N THR A 17 5.93 -10.02 -6.69
CA THR A 17 6.85 -9.12 -7.42
C THR A 17 7.93 -8.61 -6.49
N LEU A 18 9.00 -8.02 -7.05
CA LEU A 18 10.01 -7.36 -6.21
C LEU A 18 9.46 -6.20 -5.38
N LEU A 19 8.34 -5.58 -5.77
CA LEU A 19 7.65 -4.56 -4.97
C LEU A 19 6.85 -5.14 -3.79
N HIS A 20 6.48 -6.44 -3.82
CA HIS A 20 5.86 -7.15 -2.69
C HIS A 20 6.89 -7.67 -1.69
N MET A 21 8.05 -8.15 -2.16
CA MET A 21 9.31 -8.01 -1.39
C MET A 21 9.49 -6.50 -1.11
N LEU A 22 10.48 -5.90 -0.47
CA LEU A 22 10.35 -4.48 -0.01
C LEU A 22 9.22 -4.29 1.03
N ALA A 23 7.93 -4.45 0.68
CA ALA A 23 6.76 -4.33 1.56
C ALA A 23 6.46 -5.55 2.46
N ASP A 24 7.05 -6.72 2.18
CA ASP A 24 6.85 -7.97 2.96
C ASP A 24 7.10 -7.75 4.46
N TRP A 25 6.24 -8.32 5.31
CA TRP A 25 6.29 -8.14 6.77
C TRP A 25 7.69 -8.45 7.33
N PRO A 26 8.23 -7.62 8.26
CA PRO A 26 7.56 -6.54 8.99
C PRO A 26 7.52 -5.18 8.28
N GLY A 27 7.86 -5.09 6.98
CA GLY A 27 8.00 -3.81 6.29
C GLY A 27 9.26 -3.04 6.72
N HIS A 28 9.28 -1.73 6.45
CA HIS A 28 10.32 -0.78 6.87
C HIS A 28 11.75 -1.16 6.45
N ARG A 29 11.90 -1.78 5.28
CA ARG A 29 13.22 -2.10 4.77
C ARG A 29 13.98 -0.81 4.43
N GLU A 30 15.20 -0.71 4.93
CA GLU A 30 16.09 0.40 4.59
C GLU A 30 16.28 0.47 3.07
N GLY A 31 16.10 1.66 2.50
CA GLY A 31 16.22 1.89 1.06
C GLY A 31 15.04 1.38 0.23
N ALA A 32 13.95 0.90 0.85
CA ALA A 32 12.81 0.33 0.11
C ALA A 32 12.17 1.35 -0.83
N SER A 33 12.02 2.61 -0.41
CA SER A 33 11.44 3.68 -1.23
C SER A 33 12.27 3.96 -2.48
N GLU A 34 13.61 4.05 -2.35
CA GLU A 34 14.53 4.26 -3.46
C GLU A 34 14.57 3.04 -4.40
N LEU A 35 14.54 1.83 -3.84
CA LEU A 35 14.49 0.61 -4.63
C LEU A 35 13.17 0.48 -5.39
N ALA A 36 12.04 0.89 -4.79
CA ALA A 36 10.75 0.91 -5.48
C ALA A 36 10.80 1.84 -6.70
N ALA A 37 11.38 3.04 -6.57
CA ALA A 37 11.56 3.96 -7.69
C ALA A 37 12.40 3.33 -8.81
N ILE A 38 13.56 2.73 -8.48
CA ILE A 38 14.41 2.05 -9.46
C ILE A 38 13.67 0.93 -10.19
N LEU A 39 12.87 0.13 -9.46
CA LEU A 39 12.09 -0.96 -10.04
C LEU A 39 11.03 -0.43 -11.01
N VAL A 40 10.27 0.60 -10.62
CA VAL A 40 9.23 1.20 -11.47
C VAL A 40 9.84 1.88 -12.68
N GLU A 41 10.95 2.63 -12.54
CA GLU A 41 11.73 3.19 -13.65
C GLU A 41 12.25 2.11 -14.62
N SER A 42 12.51 0.91 -14.09
CA SER A 42 12.92 -0.26 -14.89
C SER A 42 11.74 -1.01 -15.52
N GLY A 43 10.50 -0.55 -15.32
CA GLY A 43 9.28 -1.08 -15.93
C GLY A 43 8.51 -2.08 -15.05
N ALA A 44 8.72 -2.06 -13.73
CA ALA A 44 7.86 -2.77 -12.80
C ALA A 44 6.47 -2.13 -12.79
N ASP A 45 5.44 -2.98 -12.74
CA ASP A 45 4.07 -2.52 -12.54
C ASP A 45 3.83 -2.30 -11.04
N VAL A 46 3.65 -1.03 -10.66
CA VAL A 46 3.41 -0.60 -9.27
C VAL A 46 2.13 -1.19 -8.68
N ASN A 47 1.16 -1.53 -9.54
CA ASN A 47 -0.14 -2.10 -9.19
C ASN A 47 -0.22 -3.61 -9.45
N ALA A 48 0.92 -4.27 -9.72
CA ALA A 48 0.92 -5.70 -10.00
C ALA A 48 0.25 -6.46 -8.86
N PRO A 49 -0.71 -7.37 -9.13
CA PRO A 49 -1.34 -8.16 -8.08
C PRO A 49 -0.39 -9.25 -7.59
N PHE A 50 -0.54 -9.65 -6.34
CA PHE A 50 0.03 -10.85 -5.77
C PHE A 50 -0.49 -12.07 -6.54
N GLY A 51 0.41 -13.00 -6.90
CA GLY A 51 0.09 -14.14 -7.76
C GLY A 51 -0.39 -15.39 -7.03
N GLY A 52 -0.69 -15.30 -5.72
CA GLY A 52 -1.10 -16.44 -4.90
C GLY A 52 -2.61 -16.64 -4.84
N PRO A 53 -3.09 -17.69 -4.13
CA PRO A 53 -4.49 -18.12 -4.19
C PRO A 53 -5.46 -17.35 -3.29
N GLN A 54 -5.00 -16.38 -2.49
CA GLN A 54 -5.77 -15.80 -1.39
C GLN A 54 -6.39 -14.46 -1.76
N HIS A 55 -5.54 -13.50 -2.12
CA HIS A 55 -5.88 -12.10 -2.26
C HIS A 55 -5.13 -11.52 -3.46
N ASP A 56 -5.77 -10.60 -4.18
CA ASP A 56 -5.16 -9.88 -5.31
C ASP A 56 -4.46 -8.61 -4.82
N GLU A 57 -3.79 -8.71 -3.66
CA GLU A 57 -3.13 -7.59 -3.00
C GLU A 57 -2.07 -6.97 -3.92
N THR A 58 -1.98 -5.66 -3.87
CA THR A 58 -0.91 -4.89 -4.53
C THR A 58 0.19 -4.57 -3.52
N PRO A 59 1.38 -4.10 -3.97
CA PRO A 59 2.41 -3.60 -3.05
C PRO A 59 1.90 -2.54 -2.07
N LEU A 60 0.93 -1.70 -2.47
CA LEU A 60 0.35 -0.68 -1.61
C LEU A 60 -0.46 -1.27 -0.45
N HIS A 61 -1.20 -2.38 -0.67
CA HIS A 61 -1.91 -3.09 0.40
C HIS A 61 -0.93 -3.57 1.48
N TRP A 62 0.20 -4.15 1.06
CA TRP A 62 1.21 -4.67 1.98
C TRP A 62 1.90 -3.56 2.77
N ALA A 63 2.32 -2.48 2.10
CA ALA A 63 2.90 -1.31 2.77
C ALA A 63 1.93 -0.71 3.80
N ALA A 64 0.64 -0.64 3.46
CA ALA A 64 -0.40 -0.16 4.36
C ALA A 64 -0.61 -1.08 5.58
N SER A 65 -0.64 -2.41 5.37
CA SER A 65 -0.76 -3.40 6.46
C SER A 65 0.45 -3.44 7.41
N ALA A 66 1.61 -2.97 6.95
CA ALA A 66 2.86 -2.93 7.70
C ALA A 66 3.09 -1.58 8.42
N ASP A 67 2.20 -0.60 8.25
CA ASP A 67 2.39 0.79 8.70
C ASP A 67 3.64 1.47 8.08
N ASP A 68 4.09 0.98 6.93
CA ASP A 68 5.32 1.45 6.26
C ASP A 68 5.09 2.73 5.44
N VAL A 69 4.83 3.83 6.15
CA VAL A 69 4.53 5.14 5.56
C VAL A 69 5.55 5.60 4.52
N PRO A 70 6.88 5.47 4.72
CA PRO A 70 7.85 5.87 3.69
C PRO A 70 7.74 5.07 2.38
N LEU A 71 7.49 3.76 2.44
CA LEU A 71 7.31 2.95 1.24
C LEU A 71 5.94 3.22 0.61
N LEU A 72 4.90 3.37 1.44
CA LEU A 72 3.56 3.75 1.00
C LEU A 72 3.58 5.04 0.19
N ASP A 73 4.20 6.10 0.71
CA ASP A 73 4.31 7.38 0.01
C ASP A 73 5.04 7.23 -1.32
N ALA A 74 6.15 6.48 -1.35
CA ALA A 74 6.89 6.23 -2.57
C ALA A 74 6.03 5.49 -3.61
N LEU A 75 5.29 4.45 -3.21
CA LEU A 75 4.39 3.72 -4.12
C LEU A 75 3.30 4.64 -4.68
N VAL A 76 2.68 5.48 -3.86
CA VAL A 76 1.65 6.43 -4.34
C VAL A 76 2.26 7.50 -5.26
N ASP A 77 3.44 8.03 -4.94
CA ASP A 77 4.16 8.96 -5.82
C ASP A 77 4.56 8.32 -7.17
N LEU A 78 4.77 7.00 -7.18
CA LEU A 78 5.03 6.19 -8.38
C LEU A 78 3.74 5.78 -9.13
N GLY A 79 2.57 6.21 -8.67
CA GLY A 79 1.28 5.97 -9.34
C GLY A 79 0.54 4.71 -8.88
N ALA A 80 0.79 4.23 -7.66
CA ALA A 80 -0.06 3.22 -7.05
C ALA A 80 -1.52 3.70 -6.97
N ASP A 81 -2.45 2.83 -7.35
CA ASP A 81 -3.88 3.09 -7.28
C ASP A 81 -4.38 2.92 -5.83
N LEU A 82 -4.79 4.03 -5.22
CA LEU A 82 -5.31 4.06 -3.85
C LEU A 82 -6.60 3.23 -3.69
N GLU A 83 -7.36 3.08 -4.78
CA GLU A 83 -8.67 2.42 -4.79
C GLU A 83 -8.60 0.99 -5.37
N ALA A 84 -7.39 0.48 -5.64
CA ALA A 84 -7.18 -0.89 -6.04
C ALA A 84 -7.83 -1.82 -5.01
N ARG A 85 -8.63 -2.76 -5.48
CA ARG A 85 -9.29 -3.77 -4.65
C ARG A 85 -8.51 -5.07 -4.67
N GLY A 86 -8.71 -5.89 -3.65
CA GLY A 86 -8.06 -7.19 -3.55
C GLY A 86 -7.42 -7.44 -2.19
N GLY A 87 -7.47 -6.46 -1.28
CA GLY A 87 -6.95 -6.54 0.08
C GLY A 87 -7.50 -7.67 0.93
N THR A 88 -6.74 -8.06 1.95
CA THR A 88 -7.13 -9.13 2.88
C THR A 88 -8.42 -8.79 3.65
N ILE A 89 -8.67 -7.50 3.91
CA ILE A 89 -9.89 -7.05 4.60
C ILE A 89 -11.06 -6.98 3.63
N ALA A 90 -11.80 -8.09 3.53
CA ALA A 90 -13.00 -8.23 2.70
C ALA A 90 -12.81 -7.90 1.21
N GLY A 91 -11.60 -8.10 0.66
CA GLY A 91 -11.29 -7.73 -0.72
C GLY A 91 -11.28 -6.20 -0.93
N GLY A 92 -10.98 -5.45 0.14
CA GLY A 92 -10.98 -4.00 0.19
C GLY A 92 -9.75 -3.36 -0.48
N THR A 93 -9.57 -2.09 -0.16
CA THR A 93 -8.46 -1.22 -0.57
C THR A 93 -7.30 -1.28 0.43
N ALA A 94 -6.18 -0.62 0.10
CA ALA A 94 -5.08 -0.45 1.04
C ALA A 94 -5.50 0.31 2.32
N LEU A 95 -6.45 1.24 2.22
CA LEU A 95 -7.01 1.92 3.40
C LEU A 95 -7.83 0.95 4.26
N ASP A 96 -8.53 0.00 3.62
CA ASP A 96 -9.26 -1.03 4.35
C ASP A 96 -8.31 -1.96 5.11
N ASP A 97 -7.20 -2.37 4.50
CA ASP A 97 -6.18 -3.17 5.17
C ASP A 97 -5.54 -2.41 6.34
N ALA A 98 -5.13 -1.14 6.15
CA ALA A 98 -4.57 -0.33 7.23
C ALA A 98 -5.51 -0.23 8.44
N VAL A 99 -6.80 0.05 8.21
CA VAL A 99 -7.79 0.16 9.31
C VAL A 99 -8.11 -1.20 9.94
N GLY A 100 -8.15 -2.28 9.15
CA GLY A 100 -8.38 -3.63 9.65
C GLY A 100 -7.26 -4.13 10.56
N TYR A 101 -6.01 -3.76 10.25
CA TYR A 101 -4.82 -4.09 11.04
C TYR A 101 -4.42 -3.03 12.07
N GLU A 102 -5.19 -1.95 12.22
CA GLU A 102 -4.92 -0.85 13.17
C GLU A 102 -3.61 -0.09 12.89
N GLN A 103 -3.22 0.01 11.62
CA GLN A 103 -2.05 0.76 11.14
C GLN A 103 -2.42 2.22 10.90
N TRP A 104 -2.55 2.97 11.99
CA TRP A 104 -3.15 4.30 11.97
C TRP A 104 -2.30 5.36 11.29
N ALA A 105 -0.96 5.20 11.23
CA ALA A 105 -0.11 6.14 10.50
C ALA A 105 -0.32 5.99 8.99
N ALA A 106 -0.33 4.75 8.49
CA ALA A 106 -0.67 4.43 7.10
C ALA A 106 -2.11 4.82 6.76
N ALA A 107 -3.09 4.52 7.62
CA ALA A 107 -4.49 4.90 7.39
C ALA A 107 -4.66 6.43 7.29
N THR A 108 -4.06 7.17 8.24
CA THR A 108 -4.08 8.64 8.20
C THR A 108 -3.41 9.14 6.92
N ARG A 109 -2.27 8.56 6.55
CA ARG A 109 -1.54 8.98 5.36
C ARG A 109 -2.32 8.72 4.07
N LEU A 110 -2.96 7.56 3.93
CA LEU A 110 -3.79 7.25 2.76
C LEU A 110 -4.94 8.26 2.59
N LEU A 111 -5.56 8.68 3.69
CA LEU A 111 -6.60 9.73 3.67
C LEU A 111 -6.02 11.09 3.25
N GLU A 112 -4.83 11.46 3.75
CA GLU A 112 -4.13 12.68 3.29
C GLU A 112 -3.76 12.62 1.80
N ARG A 113 -3.46 11.41 1.29
CA ARG A 113 -3.19 11.16 -0.13
C ARG A 113 -4.46 11.09 -0.99
N GLY A 114 -5.64 11.18 -0.38
CA GLY A 114 -6.93 11.27 -1.07
C GLY A 114 -7.67 9.95 -1.24
N ALA A 115 -7.33 8.91 -0.45
CA ALA A 115 -8.08 7.66 -0.44
C ALA A 115 -9.53 7.90 0.02
N THR A 116 -10.47 7.21 -0.62
CA THR A 116 -11.90 7.36 -0.38
C THR A 116 -12.29 6.69 0.93
N THR A 117 -12.96 7.43 1.81
CA THR A 117 -13.49 6.86 3.05
C THR A 117 -14.80 6.09 2.81
N SER A 118 -15.12 5.16 3.71
CA SER A 118 -16.38 4.41 3.71
C SER A 118 -17.02 4.43 5.11
N PRO A 119 -18.33 4.14 5.24
CA PRO A 119 -18.95 4.03 6.57
C PRO A 119 -18.25 3.03 7.49
N TRP A 120 -17.72 1.94 6.95
CA TRP A 120 -16.95 0.95 7.71
C TRP A 120 -15.64 1.53 8.27
N ILE A 121 -14.93 2.36 7.48
CA ILE A 121 -13.74 3.09 7.93
C ILE A 121 -14.11 4.04 9.08
N VAL A 122 -15.16 4.84 8.91
CA VAL A 122 -15.60 5.83 9.90
C VAL A 122 -15.98 5.16 11.22
N GLU A 123 -16.70 4.03 11.16
CA GLU A 123 -17.10 3.27 12.34
C GLU A 123 -15.88 2.73 13.10
N ARG A 124 -14.93 2.11 12.40
CA ARG A 124 -13.75 1.52 13.05
C ARG A 124 -12.76 2.55 13.56
N ALA A 125 -12.67 3.71 12.92
CA ALA A 125 -11.76 4.77 13.33
C ALA A 125 -12.31 5.68 14.46
N ALA A 126 -13.51 5.41 14.99
CA ALA A 126 -14.16 6.24 16.01
C ALA A 126 -13.35 6.42 17.32
N GLY A 127 -12.34 5.57 17.57
CA GLY A 127 -11.40 5.69 18.69
C GLY A 127 -10.10 6.47 18.40
N PHE A 128 -9.88 6.94 17.17
CA PHE A 128 -8.60 7.47 16.71
C PHE A 128 -8.73 8.93 16.23
N PRO A 129 -8.23 9.91 17.02
CA PRO A 129 -8.47 11.33 16.77
C PRO A 129 -8.02 11.84 15.39
N SER A 130 -6.91 11.34 14.83
CA SER A 130 -6.37 11.81 13.54
C SER A 130 -7.31 11.54 12.36
N VAL A 131 -7.98 10.39 12.34
CA VAL A 131 -8.94 10.03 11.29
C VAL A 131 -10.24 10.82 11.44
N LEU A 132 -10.70 11.05 12.68
CA LEU A 132 -11.87 11.88 12.95
C LEU A 132 -11.66 13.36 12.61
N ASP A 133 -10.46 13.89 12.85
CA ASP A 133 -10.12 15.27 12.49
C ASP A 133 -10.08 15.45 10.97
N TRP A 134 -9.65 14.43 10.21
CA TRP A 134 -9.78 14.42 8.75
C TRP A 134 -11.24 14.36 8.28
N VAL A 135 -12.07 13.44 8.81
CA VAL A 135 -13.49 13.34 8.43
C VAL A 135 -14.22 14.66 8.68
N ARG A 136 -13.87 15.35 9.76
CA ARG A 136 -14.41 16.68 10.11
C ARG A 136 -13.92 17.79 9.19
N SER A 137 -12.69 17.71 8.67
CA SER A 137 -12.11 18.76 7.83
C SER A 137 -12.64 18.75 6.39
N VAL A 138 -13.06 17.59 5.87
CA VAL A 138 -13.61 17.45 4.49
C VAL A 138 -15.14 17.54 4.41
N SER A 139 -15.83 17.51 5.56
CA SER A 139 -17.30 17.61 5.66
C SER A 139 -17.81 19.03 5.96
N GLY A 140 -16.92 20.03 5.98
CA GLY A 140 -17.19 21.43 6.31
C GLY A 140 -17.31 22.35 5.11
#